data_AF-A0A2V2YU66-F1
#
_entry.id   AF-A0A2V2YU66-F1
#
_cell.length_a   1.000
_cell.length_b   1.000
_cell.length_c   1.000
_cell.angle_alpha   90.00
_cell.angle_beta   90.00
_cell.angle_gamma   90.00
#
_symmetry.space_group_name_H-M   'P 1'
#
loop_
_entity.id
_entity.type
_entity.pdbx_description
1 polymer ?
#
loop_
_entity_poly.entity_id
_entity_poly.type
_entity_poly.pdbx_seq_one_letter_code
_entity_poly.pdbx_strand_id
1 'polypeptide(L)'
;MPNETVTYDGCAYTMLYQHAAGHVQWTTAYHLDDNRHVQLLRLTEDLNTGHIQPEMMSLHISDITQLMSAILLEETEVYAV
;
A
#
# COMPACT_ATOMS: atom_id res chain seq x y z
N MET A 1 -2.57 10.02 -15.92
CA MET A 1 -3.69 9.81 -14.99
C MET A 1 -3.27 10.40 -13.66
N PRO A 2 -4.11 11.18 -12.95
CA PRO A 2 -3.75 11.65 -11.61
C PRO A 2 -3.54 10.44 -10.71
N ASN A 3 -2.52 10.47 -9.85
CA ASN A 3 -2.33 9.39 -8.87
C ASN A 3 -3.57 9.36 -7.98
N GLU A 4 -4.25 8.22 -7.94
CA GLU A 4 -5.40 8.05 -7.07
C GLU A 4 -4.94 8.19 -5.61
N THR A 5 -5.75 8.85 -4.78
CA THR A 5 -5.42 9.17 -3.40
C THR A 5 -6.33 8.37 -2.48
N VAL A 6 -5.73 7.69 -1.51
CA VAL A 6 -6.45 6.93 -0.47
C VAL A 6 -6.35 7.73 0.82
N THR A 7 -7.48 7.98 1.49
CA THR A 7 -7.47 8.61 2.80
C THR A 7 -7.66 7.55 3.87
N TYR A 8 -6.72 7.45 4.81
CA TYR A 8 -6.78 6.52 5.92
C TYR A 8 -6.30 7.21 7.20
N ASP A 9 -7.06 7.06 8.28
CA ASP A 9 -6.79 7.68 9.59
C ASP A 9 -6.49 9.19 9.53
N GLY A 10 -7.18 9.92 8.63
CA GLY A 10 -6.99 11.36 8.44
C GLY A 10 -5.77 11.77 7.61
N CYS A 11 -4.95 10.82 7.17
CA CYS A 11 -3.81 11.04 6.30
C CYS A 11 -4.14 10.70 4.84
N ALA A 12 -3.63 11.51 3.91
CA ALA A 12 -3.71 11.25 2.47
C ALA A 12 -2.49 10.44 2.01
N TYR A 13 -2.75 9.30 1.39
CA TYR A 13 -1.77 8.40 0.79
C TYR A 13 -1.90 8.42 -0.72
N THR A 14 -0.78 8.42 -1.42
CA THR A 14 -0.71 8.25 -2.87
C THR A 14 -0.77 6.76 -3.17
N MET A 15 -1.76 6.33 -3.97
CA MET A 15 -1.93 4.92 -4.32
C MET A 15 -0.81 4.46 -5.26
N LEU A 16 -0.20 3.33 -4.93
CA LEU A 16 0.80 2.65 -5.76
C LEU A 16 0.13 1.57 -6.60
N TYR A 17 -0.71 0.78 -5.95
CA TYR A 17 -1.32 -0.40 -6.52
C TYR A 17 -2.65 -0.68 -5.86
N GLN A 18 -3.60 -1.16 -6.66
CA GLN A 18 -4.87 -1.69 -6.18
C GLN A 18 -5.23 -2.94 -6.99
N HIS A 19 -5.67 -3.98 -6.31
CA HIS A 19 -6.08 -5.22 -6.93
C HIS A 19 -7.26 -5.83 -6.23
N ALA A 20 -8.25 -6.24 -7.01
CA ALA A 20 -9.40 -6.98 -6.52
C ALA A 20 -9.37 -8.39 -7.09
N ALA A 21 -9.48 -9.39 -6.22
CA ALA A 21 -9.67 -10.79 -6.60
C ALA A 21 -10.84 -11.38 -5.81
N GLY A 22 -11.90 -11.76 -6.52
CA GLY A 22 -13.11 -12.28 -5.91
C GLY A 22 -13.75 -11.27 -4.96
N HIS A 23 -13.75 -11.60 -3.66
CA HIS A 23 -14.33 -10.76 -2.60
C HIS A 23 -13.29 -9.97 -1.81
N VAL A 24 -12.01 -10.04 -2.18
CA VAL A 24 -10.92 -9.35 -1.47
C VAL A 24 -10.34 -8.27 -2.36
N GLN A 25 -10.13 -7.09 -1.78
CA GLN A 25 -9.45 -5.96 -2.42
C GLN A 25 -8.22 -5.57 -1.61
N TRP A 26 -7.06 -5.56 -2.26
CA TRP A 26 -5.81 -5.05 -1.71
C TRP A 26 -5.52 -3.68 -2.28
N THR A 27 -5.17 -2.75 -1.40
CA THR A 27 -4.73 -1.41 -1.77
C THR A 27 -3.41 -1.10 -1.09
N THR A 28 -2.39 -0.79 -1.87
CA THR A 28 -1.08 -0.37 -1.37
C THR A 28 -0.87 1.09 -1.73
N ALA A 29 -0.58 1.90 -0.73
CA ALA A 29 -0.41 3.33 -0.87
C ALA A 29 0.74 3.83 0.01
N TYR A 30 1.28 5.01 -0.29
CA TYR A 30 2.36 5.62 0.48
C TYR A 30 2.07 7.07 0.86
N HIS A 31 2.62 7.47 2.00
CA HIS A 31 2.64 8.85 2.46
C HIS A 31 4.09 9.27 2.75
N LEU A 32 4.43 10.51 2.40
CA LEU A 32 5.71 11.11 2.76
C LEU A 32 5.47 12.08 3.91
N ASP A 33 6.09 11.82 5.06
CA ASP A 33 6.03 12.75 6.18
C ASP A 33 7.01 13.93 5.99
N ASP A 34 6.87 14.96 6.82
CA ASP A 34 7.72 16.16 6.79
C ASP A 34 9.22 15.85 7.04
N ASN A 35 9.52 14.68 7.62
CA ASN A 35 10.87 14.22 7.94
C ASN A 35 11.46 13.30 6.87
N ARG A 36 10.83 13.19 5.69
CA ARG A 36 11.25 12.29 4.60
C ARG A 36 11.24 10.81 5.00
N HIS A 37 10.33 10.40 5.87
CA HIS A 37 9.98 8.99 5.98
C HIS A 37 8.87 8.65 4.99
N VAL A 38 8.96 7.45 4.43
CA VAL A 38 7.88 6.84 3.67
C VAL A 38 7.08 5.95 4.62
N GLN A 39 5.80 6.25 4.76
CA GLN A 39 4.84 5.35 5.38
C GLN A 39 4.13 4.57 4.28
N LEU A 40 4.34 3.26 4.23
CA LEU A 40 3.54 2.36 3.41
C LEU A 40 2.31 1.92 4.19
N LEU A 41 1.17 2.01 3.52
CA LEU A 41 -0.11 1.53 3.99
C LEU A 41 -0.57 0.42 3.04
N ARG A 42 -0.83 -0.76 3.58
CA ARG A 42 -1.55 -1.83 2.90
C ARG A 42 -2.92 -1.99 3.54
N LEU A 43 -3.96 -1.94 2.74
CA LEU A 43 -5.34 -2.19 3.14
C LEU A 43 -5.81 -3.48 2.47
N THR A 44 -6.30 -4.42 3.26
CA THR A 44 -7.02 -5.60 2.76
C THR A 44 -8.48 -5.44 3.14
N GLU A 45 -9.36 -5.31 2.15
CA GLU A 45 -10.79 -5.15 2.33
C GLU A 45 -11.53 -6.42 1.90
N ASP A 46 -12.38 -6.96 2.78
CA ASP A 46 -13.38 -7.95 2.42
C ASP A 46 -14.65 -7.23 1.95
N LEU A 47 -14.92 -7.29 0.66
CA LEU A 47 -16.02 -6.60 0.00
C LEU A 47 -17.41 -7.14 0.40
N ASN A 48 -17.50 -8.35 0.99
CA ASN A 48 -18.77 -8.88 1.48
C ASN A 48 -19.16 -8.30 2.84
N THR A 49 -18.15 -8.05 3.68
CA THR A 49 -18.35 -7.58 5.06
C THR A 49 -18.05 -6.10 5.24
N GLY A 50 -17.37 -5.48 4.26
CA GLY A 50 -16.81 -4.14 4.36
C GLY A 50 -15.69 -4.04 5.41
N HIS A 51 -15.16 -5.18 5.89
CA HIS A 51 -14.12 -5.17 6.89
C HIS A 51 -12.78 -4.82 6.24
N ILE A 52 -12.08 -3.83 6.81
CA ILE A 52 -10.78 -3.37 6.34
C ILE A 52 -9.73 -3.72 7.39
N GLN A 53 -8.75 -4.52 6.98
CA GLN A 53 -7.56 -4.83 7.76
C GLN A 53 -6.38 -3.96 7.27
N PRO A 54 -5.89 -3.03 8.10
CA PRO A 54 -4.76 -2.18 7.77
C PRO A 54 -3.42 -2.77 8.24
N GLU A 55 -2.38 -2.59 7.44
CA GLU A 55 -0.99 -2.88 7.77
C GLU A 55 -0.12 -1.66 7.43
N MET A 56 0.70 -1.22 8.38
CA MET A 56 1.55 -0.04 8.22
C MET A 56 3.03 -0.38 8.38
N MET A 57 3.86 0.15 7.48
CA MET A 57 5.30 0.03 7.52
C MET A 57 5.94 1.41 7.37
N SER A 58 6.87 1.75 8.25
CA SER A 58 7.61 3.03 8.19
C SER A 58 9.04 2.78 7.73
N LEU A 59 9.47 3.50 6.69
CA LEU A 59 10.76 3.36 6.03
C LEU A 59 11.41 4.73 5.86
N HIS A 60 12.75 4.81 5.92
CA HIS A 60 13.47 6.07 5.72
C HIS A 60 13.83 6.26 4.23
N ILE A 61 13.74 7.48 3.68
CA ILE A 61 13.97 7.76 2.25
C ILE A 61 15.37 7.37 1.74
N SER A 62 16.36 7.21 2.63
CA SER A 62 17.67 6.67 2.23
C SER A 62 17.58 5.29 1.58
N ASP A 63 16.48 4.56 1.83
CA ASP A 63 16.30 3.16 1.45
C ASP A 63 15.17 2.99 0.40
N ILE A 64 14.94 3.98 -0.46
CA ILE A 64 13.93 3.90 -1.56
C ILE A 64 14.14 2.65 -2.43
N THR A 65 15.38 2.23 -2.69
CA THR A 65 15.68 0.99 -3.42
C THR A 65 15.16 -0.25 -2.67
N GLN A 66 15.28 -0.27 -1.35
CA GLN A 66 14.77 -1.34 -0.51
C GLN A 66 13.23 -1.32 -0.45
N LEU A 67 12.64 -0.13 -0.43
CA LEU A 67 11.19 0.07 -0.45
C LEU A 67 10.57 -0.44 -1.77
N MET A 68 11.13 -0.04 -2.90
CA MET A 68 10.71 -0.54 -4.22
C MET A 68 10.96 -2.03 -4.36
N SER A 69 12.06 -2.56 -3.81
CA SER A 69 12.34 -4.00 -3.84
C SER A 69 11.33 -4.79 -3.01
N ALA A 70 10.92 -4.30 -1.84
CA ALA A 70 9.91 -4.96 -1.00
C ALA A 70 8.54 -5.02 -1.71
N ILE A 71 8.13 -3.92 -2.35
CA ILE A 71 6.89 -3.86 -3.14
C ILE A 71 6.96 -4.86 -4.31
N LEU A 72 8.06 -4.87 -5.07
CA LEU A 72 8.22 -5.75 -6.22
C LEU A 72 8.35 -7.23 -5.83
N LEU A 73 8.97 -7.56 -4.69
CA LEU A 73 9.15 -8.94 -4.24
C LEU A 73 7.80 -9.60 -3.89
N GLU A 74 6.94 -8.86 -3.17
CA GLU A 74 5.61 -9.33 -2.82
C GLU A 74 4.73 -9.55 -4.06
N GLU A 75 4.86 -8.72 -5.10
CA GLU A 75 4.17 -8.93 -6.37
C GLU A 75 4.61 -10.23 -7.05
N THR A 76 5.92 -10.55 -7.03
CA THR A 76 6.42 -11.79 -7.66
C THR A 76 6.02 -13.08 -6.96
N GLU A 77 5.83 -13.07 -5.63
CA GLU A 77 5.42 -14.29 -4.90
C GLU A 77 3.94 -14.65 -5.12
N VAL A 78 3.09 -13.67 -5.42
CA VAL A 78 1.66 -13.90 -5.73
C VAL A 78 1.46 -14.57 -7.11
N TYR A 79 2.40 -14.43 -8.05
CA TYR A 79 2.31 -15.00 -9.39
C TYR A 79 3.05 -16.34 -9.58
N ALA A 80 3.62 -16.92 -8.52
CA ALA A 80 4.43 -18.15 -8.61
C ALA A 80 3.66 -19.47 -8.35
N VAL A 81 2.32 -19.47 -8.44
CA VAL A 81 1.46 -20.66 -8.22
C VAL A 81 0.68 -21.03 -9.48
#